data_AF-A0A927S4Z5-F1
#
_entry.id   AF-A0A927S4Z5-F1
#
_cell.length_a   1.000
_cell.length_b   1.000
_cell.length_c   1.000
_cell.angle_alpha   90.00
_cell.angle_beta   90.00
_cell.angle_gamma   90.00
#
_symmetry.space_group_name_H-M   'P 1'
#
loop_
_entity.id
_entity.type
_entity.pdbx_description
1 polymer ?
#
loop_
_entity_poly.entity_id
_entity_poly.type
_entity_poly.pdbx_seq_one_letter_code
_entity_poly.pdbx_strand_id
1 'polypeptide(L)'
;MKDKSIDWCGVKTAYVTGNKSYAALALEMNVSKGAIALRAKREKWGDARQAFRNEVVEKVVSARAKSEAKGLVSLLDAAEHMAGALSGALQDEKQLLNSFNQEGDGDEKAEKLDTRAIRNLTGALKDMSQVLRNLYRLPTQAEEESQRLAREKFEFEKQKSSDKQDDRLTVTLGEAEAYAQ
;
A
#
# COMPACT_ATOMS: atom_id res chain seq x y z
N MET A 1 4.04 31.55 45.79
CA MET A 1 3.33 30.89 44.67
C MET A 1 4.40 30.44 43.68
N LYS A 2 4.55 29.13 43.44
CA LYS A 2 5.64 28.62 42.58
C LYS A 2 5.40 29.09 41.15
N ASP A 3 6.36 29.83 40.61
CA ASP A 3 6.42 30.29 39.23
C ASP A 3 6.29 29.06 38.31
N LYS A 4 5.19 29.00 37.55
CA LYS A 4 4.86 27.85 36.71
C LYS A 4 5.74 27.93 35.47
N SER A 5 6.99 27.50 35.61
CA SER A 5 7.97 27.39 34.52
C SER A 5 7.32 26.66 33.34
N ILE A 6 7.03 27.39 32.27
CA ILE A 6 6.44 26.87 31.05
C ILE A 6 7.39 25.82 30.45
N ASP A 7 6.89 24.63 30.13
CA ASP A 7 7.66 23.61 29.42
C ASP A 7 7.78 23.95 27.93
N TRP A 8 8.82 24.72 27.62
CA TRP A 8 9.10 25.14 26.26
C TRP A 8 9.66 24.03 25.37
N CYS A 9 10.25 22.97 25.95
CA CYS A 9 10.74 21.84 25.19
C CYS A 9 9.56 21.01 24.65
N GLY A 10 8.55 20.78 25.49
CA GLY A 10 7.29 20.16 25.08
C GLY A 10 6.57 20.93 23.98
N VAL A 11 6.45 22.26 24.13
CA VAL A 11 5.82 23.12 23.11
C VAL A 11 6.58 23.07 21.78
N LYS A 12 7.92 23.14 21.82
CA LYS A 12 8.76 23.03 20.63
C LYS A 12 8.59 21.69 19.94
N THR A 13 8.63 20.59 20.70
CA THR A 13 8.47 19.24 20.18
C THR A 13 7.12 19.07 19.51
N ALA A 14 6.03 19.46 20.20
CA ALA A 14 4.67 19.39 19.66
C ALA A 14 4.48 20.23 18.38
N TYR A 15 5.18 21.37 18.28
CA TYR A 15 5.21 22.15 17.04
C TYR A 15 6.00 21.42 15.95
N VAL A 16 7.26 21.08 16.19
CA VAL A 16 8.19 20.54 15.20
C VAL A 16 7.72 19.21 14.62
N THR A 17 7.21 18.31 15.46
CA THR A 17 6.80 16.96 15.03
C THR A 17 5.33 16.87 14.58
N GLY A 18 4.50 17.83 14.99
CA GLY A 18 3.07 17.84 14.67
C GLY A 18 2.69 18.79 13.52
N ASN A 19 1.38 18.92 13.30
CA ASN A 19 0.78 19.87 12.33
C ASN A 19 0.06 21.06 13.00
N LYS A 20 0.17 21.22 14.32
CA LYS A 20 -0.52 22.27 15.07
C LYS A 20 0.07 23.66 14.77
N SER A 21 -0.77 24.69 14.79
CA SER A 21 -0.37 26.09 14.69
C SER A 21 0.00 26.65 16.08
N TYR A 22 0.68 27.81 16.12
CA TYR A 22 0.97 28.48 17.40
C TYR A 22 -0.30 28.86 18.18
N ALA A 23 -1.42 29.11 17.48
CA ALA A 23 -2.71 29.39 18.13
C ALA A 23 -3.29 28.14 18.79
N ALA A 24 -3.21 26.98 18.12
CA ALA A 24 -3.64 25.71 18.69
C ALA A 24 -2.79 25.30 19.90
N LEU A 25 -1.46 25.46 19.81
CA LEU A 25 -0.54 25.17 20.91
C LEU A 25 -0.73 26.13 22.10
N ALA A 26 -1.06 27.39 21.84
CA ALA A 26 -1.36 28.37 22.88
C ALA A 26 -2.59 27.98 23.72
N LEU A 27 -3.64 27.49 23.06
CA LEU A 27 -4.87 27.02 23.74
C LEU A 27 -4.61 25.77 24.58
N GLU A 28 -3.88 24.80 24.02
CA GLU A 28 -3.63 23.50 24.68
C GLU A 28 -2.68 23.62 25.88
N MET A 29 -1.63 24.43 25.75
CA MET A 29 -0.57 24.55 26.76
C MET A 29 -0.81 25.73 27.72
N ASN A 30 -1.91 26.48 27.52
CA ASN A 30 -2.25 27.70 28.26
C ASN A 30 -1.09 28.72 28.27
N VAL A 31 -0.47 28.94 27.11
CA VAL A 31 0.66 29.87 26.93
C VAL A 31 0.25 30.95 25.93
N SER A 32 0.67 32.19 26.16
CA SER A 32 0.44 33.27 25.20
C SER A 32 1.04 32.96 23.82
N LYS A 33 0.22 33.07 22.77
CA LYS A 33 0.64 32.95 21.36
C LYS A 33 1.83 33.85 21.03
N GLY A 34 1.87 35.06 21.59
CA GLY A 34 2.97 36.01 21.37
C GLY A 34 4.30 35.51 21.94
N ALA A 35 4.25 34.89 23.13
CA ALA A 35 5.43 34.32 23.77
C ALA A 35 5.98 33.11 22.98
N ILE A 36 5.09 32.26 22.46
CA ILE A 36 5.46 31.16 21.55
C ILE A 36 6.10 31.72 20.27
N ALA A 37 5.49 32.71 19.62
CA ALA A 37 5.97 33.28 18.36
C ALA A 37 7.36 33.94 18.50
N LEU A 38 7.58 34.71 19.57
CA LEU A 38 8.87 35.35 19.85
C LEU A 38 9.97 34.31 20.03
N ARG A 39 9.68 33.26 20.80
CA ARG A 39 10.64 32.18 21.05
C ARG A 39 10.90 31.34 19.82
N ALA A 40 9.85 31.00 19.06
CA ALA A 40 9.95 30.25 17.81
C ALA A 40 10.78 30.98 16.76
N LYS A 41 10.71 32.33 16.70
CA LYS A 41 11.56 33.15 15.83
C LYS A 41 13.02 33.10 16.26
N ARG A 42 13.31 33.25 17.56
CA ARG A 42 14.67 33.22 18.11
C ARG A 42 15.34 31.86 17.94
N GLU A 43 14.59 30.78 18.12
CA GLU A 43 15.09 29.40 18.02
C GLU A 43 14.86 28.75 16.64
N LYS A 44 14.35 29.50 15.66
CA LYS A 44 14.10 29.03 14.29
C LYS A 44 13.29 27.73 14.22
N TRP A 45 12.17 27.67 14.93
CA TRP A 45 11.35 26.46 14.98
C TRP A 45 10.77 26.05 13.62
N GLY A 46 10.58 27.00 12.70
CA GLY A 46 10.19 26.72 11.32
C GLY A 46 11.22 25.84 10.61
N ASP A 47 12.50 26.22 10.71
CA ASP A 47 13.62 25.46 10.12
C ASP A 47 13.71 24.06 10.75
N ALA A 48 13.55 23.97 12.07
CA ALA A 48 13.53 22.69 12.78
C ALA A 48 12.37 21.78 12.32
N ARG A 49 11.16 22.34 12.12
CA ARG A 49 10.01 21.61 11.58
C ARG A 49 10.28 21.13 10.15
N GLN A 50 10.89 21.96 9.31
CA GLN A 50 11.22 21.57 7.95
C GLN A 50 12.29 20.47 7.93
N ALA A 51 13.32 20.58 8.75
CA ALA A 51 14.37 19.56 8.88
C ALA A 51 13.78 18.21 9.34
N PHE A 52 12.91 18.22 10.35
CA PHE A 52 12.22 17.01 10.81
C PHE A 52 11.38 16.38 9.70
N ARG A 53 10.62 17.19 8.94
CA ARG A 53 9.83 16.69 7.81
C ARG A 53 10.70 16.06 6.73
N ASN A 54 11.83 16.70 6.39
CA ASN A 54 12.78 16.16 5.43
C ASN A 54 13.34 14.82 5.91
N GLU A 55 13.74 14.72 7.18
CA GLU A 55 14.24 13.48 7.78
C GLU A 55 13.18 12.36 7.78
N VAL A 56 11.92 12.68 8.09
CA VAL A 56 10.83 11.71 8.02
C VAL A 56 10.63 11.22 6.59
N VAL A 57 10.60 12.13 5.61
CA VAL A 57 10.46 11.77 4.19
C VAL A 57 11.63 10.88 3.75
N GLU A 58 12.86 11.23 4.09
CA GLU A 58 14.04 10.44 3.78
C GLU A 58 13.98 9.02 4.38
N LYS A 59 13.59 8.91 5.66
CA LYS A 59 13.42 7.61 6.33
C LYS A 59 12.32 6.78 5.66
N VAL A 60 11.20 7.39 5.28
CA VAL A 60 10.11 6.70 4.59
C VAL A 60 10.55 6.22 3.21
N VAL A 61 11.24 7.05 2.43
CA VAL A 61 11.78 6.68 1.11
C VAL A 61 12.78 5.54 1.24
N SER A 62 13.73 5.65 2.17
CA SER A 62 14.73 4.60 2.42
C SER A 62 14.09 3.29 2.87
N ALA A 63 13.13 3.33 3.81
CA ALA A 63 12.41 2.15 4.27
C ALA A 63 11.61 1.49 3.13
N ARG A 64 10.98 2.31 2.28
CA ARG A 64 10.25 1.83 1.11
C ARG A 64 11.18 1.16 0.11
N ALA A 65 12.29 1.79 -0.24
CA ALA A 65 13.30 1.25 -1.14
C ALA A 65 13.87 -0.08 -0.61
N LYS A 66 14.16 -0.18 0.69
CA LYS A 66 14.61 -1.44 1.33
C LYS A 66 13.55 -2.53 1.25
N SER A 67 12.29 -2.21 1.52
CA SER A 67 11.19 -3.18 1.42
C SER A 67 11.01 -3.69 -0.01
N GLU A 68 11.16 -2.81 -0.99
CA GLU A 68 11.06 -3.15 -2.41
C GLU A 68 12.24 -4.04 -2.85
N ALA A 69 13.47 -3.65 -2.50
CA ALA A 69 14.65 -4.45 -2.74
C ALA A 69 14.55 -5.84 -2.10
N LYS A 70 14.05 -5.95 -0.87
CA LYS A 70 13.82 -7.25 -0.21
C LYS A 70 12.82 -8.11 -0.97
N GLY A 71 11.75 -7.51 -1.50
CA GLY A 71 10.79 -8.20 -2.35
C GLY A 71 11.43 -8.74 -3.63
N LEU A 72 12.29 -7.95 -4.27
CA LEU A 72 13.01 -8.35 -5.48
C LEU A 72 14.03 -9.47 -5.21
N VAL A 73 14.77 -9.40 -4.11
CA VAL A 73 15.70 -10.47 -3.69
C VAL A 73 14.93 -11.75 -3.42
N SER A 74 13.83 -11.69 -2.68
CA SER A 74 12.99 -12.86 -2.42
C SER A 74 12.44 -13.49 -3.71
N LEU A 75 12.17 -12.69 -4.75
CA LEU A 75 11.76 -13.19 -6.05
C LEU A 75 12.93 -13.89 -6.75
N LEU A 76 14.12 -13.28 -6.77
CA LEU A 76 15.31 -13.86 -7.38
C LEU A 76 15.62 -15.22 -6.75
N ASP A 77 15.60 -15.29 -5.42
CA ASP A 77 15.79 -16.53 -4.69
C ASP A 77 14.75 -17.58 -5.10
N ALA A 78 13.46 -17.22 -5.15
CA ALA A 78 12.41 -18.15 -5.57
C ALA A 78 12.59 -18.63 -7.02
N ALA A 79 12.98 -17.73 -7.93
CA ALA A 79 13.26 -18.06 -9.33
C ALA A 79 14.47 -19.00 -9.45
N GLU A 80 15.53 -18.79 -8.67
CA GLU A 80 16.72 -19.64 -8.65
C GLU A 80 16.42 -21.03 -8.08
N HIS A 81 15.64 -21.12 -7.00
CA HIS A 81 15.17 -22.41 -6.46
C HIS A 81 14.33 -23.18 -7.48
N MET A 82 13.42 -22.49 -8.20
CA MET A 82 12.62 -23.12 -9.24
C MET A 82 13.46 -23.56 -10.44
N ALA A 83 14.42 -22.74 -10.89
CA ALA A 83 15.34 -23.11 -11.96
C ALA A 83 16.18 -24.34 -11.58
N GLY A 84 16.60 -24.42 -10.31
CA GLY A 84 17.26 -25.60 -9.75
C GLY A 84 16.35 -26.83 -9.74
N ALA A 85 15.11 -26.71 -9.27
CA ALA A 85 14.14 -27.80 -9.26
C ALA A 85 13.81 -28.31 -10.67
N LEU A 86 13.67 -27.41 -11.64
CA LEU A 86 13.47 -27.74 -13.06
C LEU A 86 14.69 -28.43 -13.65
N SER A 87 15.88 -27.93 -13.39
CA SER A 87 17.13 -28.53 -13.87
C SER A 87 17.34 -29.93 -13.29
N GLY A 88 17.04 -30.12 -12.00
CA GLY A 88 17.09 -31.42 -11.34
C GLY A 88 16.07 -32.39 -11.93
N ALA A 89 14.81 -31.97 -12.11
CA ALA A 89 13.78 -32.80 -12.73
C ALA A 89 14.16 -33.25 -14.16
N LEU A 90 14.70 -32.34 -14.97
CA LEU A 90 15.15 -32.66 -16.33
C LEU A 90 16.41 -33.55 -16.36
N GLN A 91 17.32 -33.41 -15.38
CA GLN A 91 18.49 -34.28 -15.26
C GLN A 91 18.09 -35.68 -14.80
N ASP A 92 17.21 -35.80 -13.81
CA ASP A 92 16.68 -37.08 -13.33
C ASP A 92 15.92 -37.78 -14.46
N GLU A 93 15.14 -37.06 -15.25
CA GLU A 93 14.42 -37.61 -16.40
C GLU A 93 15.37 -38.12 -17.50
N LYS A 94 16.45 -37.39 -17.80
CA LYS A 94 17.50 -37.87 -18.71
C LYS A 94 18.25 -39.07 -18.15
N GLN A 95 18.52 -39.12 -16.85
CA GLN A 95 19.14 -40.27 -16.20
C GLN A 95 18.23 -41.49 -16.24
N LEU A 96 16.93 -41.31 -16.01
CA LEU A 96 15.92 -42.35 -16.13
C LEU A 96 15.87 -42.88 -17.58
N LEU A 97 15.72 -42.02 -18.58
CA LEU A 97 15.70 -42.41 -20.01
C LEU A 97 16.99 -43.14 -20.42
N ASN A 98 18.15 -42.70 -19.95
CA ASN A 98 19.43 -43.39 -20.22
C ASN A 98 19.53 -44.75 -19.53
N SER A 99 18.97 -44.91 -18.32
CA SER A 99 18.93 -46.20 -17.63
C SER A 99 17.98 -47.21 -18.30
N PHE A 100 16.86 -46.73 -18.87
CA PHE A 100 15.93 -47.57 -19.64
C PHE A 100 16.50 -48.01 -20.99
N ASN A 101 17.37 -47.22 -21.61
CA ASN A 101 18.05 -47.61 -22.85
C ASN A 101 19.16 -48.66 -22.65
N GLN A 102 19.50 -49.03 -21.40
CA GLN A 102 20.48 -50.07 -21.09
C GLN A 102 19.87 -51.44 -20.74
N GLU A 103 18.57 -51.54 -20.45
CA GLU A 103 17.89 -52.82 -20.20
C GLU A 103 16.66 -52.95 -21.10
N GLY A 104 16.68 -53.98 -21.94
CA GLY A 104 15.69 -54.19 -22.98
C GLY A 104 14.28 -54.48 -22.47
N ASP A 105 13.35 -54.24 -23.40
CA ASP A 105 11.95 -54.69 -23.47
C ASP A 105 10.92 -53.98 -22.56
N GLY A 106 9.88 -53.42 -23.18
CA GLY A 106 8.65 -52.98 -22.48
C GLY A 106 8.07 -51.62 -22.89
N ASP A 107 7.37 -51.61 -24.02
CA ASP A 107 6.73 -50.48 -24.72
C ASP A 107 5.51 -49.82 -24.01
N GLU A 108 5.39 -49.90 -22.68
CA GLU A 108 4.21 -49.38 -21.94
C GLU A 108 4.54 -48.36 -20.83
N LYS A 109 5.82 -48.13 -20.50
CA LYS A 109 6.22 -47.22 -19.40
C LYS A 109 6.60 -45.80 -19.84
N ALA A 110 6.86 -45.57 -21.14
CA ALA A 110 7.29 -44.27 -21.65
C ALA A 110 6.18 -43.19 -21.54
N GLU A 111 4.92 -43.57 -21.73
CA GLU A 111 3.80 -42.60 -21.82
C GLU A 111 3.34 -42.05 -20.45
N LYS A 112 3.50 -42.82 -19.36
CA LYS A 112 3.13 -42.39 -17.99
C LYS A 112 4.14 -41.46 -17.32
N LEU A 113 5.38 -41.41 -17.83
CA LEU A 113 6.44 -40.55 -17.29
C LEU A 113 6.29 -39.09 -17.75
N ASP A 114 5.87 -38.88 -18.99
CA ASP A 114 5.70 -37.55 -19.61
C ASP A 114 4.65 -36.70 -18.86
N THR A 115 3.56 -37.31 -18.38
CA THR A 115 2.51 -36.58 -17.65
C THR A 115 2.94 -36.07 -16.28
N ARG A 116 3.90 -36.71 -15.62
CA ARG A 116 4.36 -36.32 -14.28
C ARG A 116 5.36 -35.16 -14.36
N ALA A 117 6.27 -35.20 -15.35
CA ALA A 117 7.18 -34.11 -15.66
C ALA A 117 6.40 -32.84 -16.06
N ILE A 118 5.42 -32.96 -16.96
CA ILE A 118 4.52 -31.86 -17.37
C ILE A 118 3.75 -31.28 -16.16
N ARG A 119 3.29 -32.13 -15.25
CA ARG A 119 2.57 -31.66 -14.04
C ARG A 119 3.49 -30.89 -13.09
N ASN A 120 4.74 -31.31 -12.95
CA ASN A 120 5.75 -30.59 -12.16
C ASN A 120 6.12 -29.24 -12.80
N LEU A 121 6.31 -29.20 -14.12
CA LEU A 121 6.51 -27.96 -14.89
C LEU A 121 5.34 -26.99 -14.73
N THR A 122 4.11 -27.50 -14.79
CA THR A 122 2.88 -26.71 -14.60
C THR A 122 2.79 -26.16 -13.17
N GLY A 123 3.23 -26.93 -12.18
CA GLY A 123 3.38 -26.48 -10.79
C GLY A 123 4.36 -25.31 -10.67
N ALA A 124 5.55 -25.45 -11.24
CA ALA A 124 6.56 -24.39 -11.24
C ALA A 124 6.07 -23.10 -11.93
N LEU A 125 5.34 -23.21 -13.06
CA LEU A 125 4.74 -22.05 -13.73
C LEU A 125 3.68 -21.36 -12.88
N LYS A 126 2.86 -22.13 -12.15
CA LYS A 126 1.86 -21.60 -11.23
C LYS A 126 2.52 -20.86 -10.06
N ASP A 127 3.59 -21.42 -9.50
CA ASP A 127 4.37 -20.79 -8.45
C ASP A 127 5.00 -19.49 -8.94
N MET A 128 5.57 -19.46 -10.15
CA MET A 128 6.09 -18.23 -10.76
C MET A 128 5.01 -17.15 -10.98
N SER A 129 3.82 -17.54 -11.43
CA SER A 129 2.67 -16.63 -11.56
C SER A 129 2.25 -16.05 -10.21
N GLN A 130 2.27 -16.86 -9.14
CA GLN A 130 1.96 -16.42 -7.78
C GLN A 130 2.99 -15.40 -7.27
N VAL A 131 4.29 -15.64 -7.51
CA VAL A 131 5.34 -14.71 -7.08
C VAL A 131 5.27 -13.38 -7.86
N LEU A 132 5.05 -13.41 -9.17
CA LEU A 132 4.84 -12.20 -9.98
C LEU A 132 3.63 -11.38 -9.50
N ARG A 133 2.54 -12.07 -9.15
CA ARG A 133 1.31 -11.44 -8.65
C ARG A 133 1.55 -10.73 -7.31
N ASN A 134 2.28 -11.37 -6.40
CA ASN A 134 2.65 -10.79 -5.11
C ASN A 134 3.58 -9.57 -5.26
N LEU A 135 4.54 -9.62 -6.19
CA LEU A 135 5.50 -8.53 -6.40
C LEU A 135 4.83 -7.26 -6.94
N TYR A 136 4.03 -7.39 -7.99
CA TYR A 136 3.35 -6.25 -8.61
C TYR A 136 2.07 -5.86 -7.87
N ARG A 137 1.74 -6.54 -6.77
CA ARG A 137 0.43 -6.44 -6.08
C ARG A 137 -0.73 -6.53 -7.08
N LEU A 138 -0.57 -7.38 -8.09
CA LEU A 138 -1.60 -7.56 -9.10
C LEU A 138 -2.76 -8.30 -8.43
N PRO A 139 -3.97 -7.75 -8.47
CA PRO A 139 -5.12 -8.48 -7.98
C PRO A 139 -5.26 -9.78 -8.77
N THR A 140 -5.65 -10.85 -8.09
CA THR A 140 -6.18 -12.04 -8.76
C THR A 140 -7.43 -11.66 -9.57
N GLN A 141 -7.80 -12.46 -10.58
CA GLN A 141 -9.04 -12.23 -11.33
C GLN A 141 -10.26 -12.06 -10.41
N ALA A 142 -10.37 -12.88 -9.37
CA ALA A 142 -11.45 -12.77 -8.39
C ALA A 142 -11.40 -11.46 -7.58
N GLU A 143 -10.21 -11.01 -7.18
CA GLU A 143 -10.03 -9.73 -6.49
C GLU A 143 -10.32 -8.55 -7.42
N GLU A 144 -9.93 -8.62 -8.69
CA GLU A 144 -10.18 -7.60 -9.70
C GLU A 144 -11.67 -7.46 -10.00
N GLU A 145 -12.41 -8.57 -10.10
CA GLU A 145 -13.86 -8.57 -10.22
C GLU A 145 -14.54 -8.01 -8.97
N SER A 146 -14.05 -8.36 -7.77
CA SER A 146 -14.59 -7.81 -6.52
C SER A 146 -14.35 -6.29 -6.40
N GLN A 147 -13.19 -5.80 -6.86
CA GLN A 147 -12.86 -4.38 -6.88
C GLN A 147 -13.68 -3.64 -7.94
N ARG A 148 -13.91 -4.24 -9.11
CA ARG A 148 -14.79 -3.70 -10.14
C ARG A 148 -16.22 -3.56 -9.62
N LEU A 149 -16.77 -4.61 -9.02
CA LEU A 149 -18.10 -4.60 -8.40
C LEU A 149 -18.21 -3.59 -7.25
N ALA A 150 -17.16 -3.45 -6.44
CA ALA A 150 -17.13 -2.46 -5.35
C ALA A 150 -17.07 -1.02 -5.88
N ARG A 151 -16.31 -0.76 -6.95
CA ARG A 151 -16.26 0.55 -7.63
C ARG A 151 -17.60 0.87 -8.28
N GLU A 152 -18.18 -0.06 -9.01
CA GLU A 152 -19.51 0.09 -9.62
C GLU A 152 -20.57 0.40 -8.56
N LYS A 153 -20.56 -0.32 -7.42
CA LYS A 153 -21.45 -0.03 -6.29
C LYS A 153 -21.23 1.36 -5.70
N PHE A 154 -19.97 1.77 -5.50
CA PHE A 154 -19.65 3.08 -4.95
C PHE A 154 -20.07 4.23 -5.87
N GLU A 155 -19.90 4.06 -7.19
CA GLU A 155 -20.37 5.03 -8.19
C GLU A 155 -21.89 5.10 -8.23
N PHE A 156 -22.57 3.95 -8.13
CA PHE A 156 -24.03 3.89 -8.03
C PHE A 156 -24.56 4.57 -6.77
N GLU A 157 -23.91 4.37 -5.62
CA GLU A 157 -24.25 5.04 -4.37
C GLU A 157 -24.04 6.56 -4.47
N LYS A 158 -22.95 7.01 -5.10
CA LYS A 158 -22.67 8.43 -5.33
C LYS A 158 -23.73 9.09 -6.22
N GLN A 159 -24.11 8.44 -7.33
CA GLN A 159 -25.20 8.92 -8.19
C GLN A 159 -26.53 8.97 -7.45
N LYS A 160 -26.87 7.92 -6.71
CA LYS A 160 -28.14 7.86 -5.95
C LYS A 160 -28.19 8.88 -4.81
N SER A 161 -27.06 9.25 -4.24
CA SER A 161 -26.98 10.36 -3.27
C SER A 161 -27.08 11.75 -3.92
N SER A 162 -26.63 11.89 -5.17
CA SER A 162 -26.79 13.12 -5.97
C SER A 162 -28.25 13.34 -6.36
N ASP A 163 -28.94 12.31 -6.86
CA ASP A 163 -30.36 12.39 -7.27
C ASP A 163 -31.29 12.69 -6.07
N LYS A 164 -31.00 12.14 -4.89
CA LYS A 164 -31.78 12.42 -3.66
C LYS A 164 -31.61 13.84 -3.11
N GLN A 165 -30.58 14.56 -3.55
CA GLN A 165 -30.32 15.93 -3.11
C GLN A 165 -31.09 16.95 -3.96
N ASP A 166 -31.41 16.59 -5.21
CA ASP A 166 -32.17 17.42 -6.16
C ASP A 166 -33.68 17.40 -5.87
N ASP A 167 -34.21 16.26 -5.39
CA ASP A 167 -35.64 16.08 -5.07
C ASP A 167 -36.10 16.77 -3.77
N ARG A 168 -35.23 17.52 -3.07
CA ARG A 168 -35.49 18.04 -1.72
C ARG A 168 -35.77 19.54 -1.62
N LEU A 169 -35.94 20.25 -2.74
CA LEU A 169 -36.14 21.71 -2.75
C LEU A 169 -37.35 22.17 -3.60
N THR A 170 -38.55 21.69 -3.30
CA THR A 170 -39.77 22.48 -3.55
C THR A 170 -40.85 22.16 -2.52
N VAL A 171 -40.89 22.93 -1.44
CA VAL A 171 -42.13 23.13 -0.66
C VAL A 171 -42.34 24.64 -0.52
N THR A 172 -43.47 25.10 -1.06
CA THR A 172 -43.98 26.47 -1.16
C THR A 172 -44.54 26.98 0.16
N LEU A 173 -44.66 28.32 0.29
CA LEU A 173 -45.60 29.14 1.08
C LEU A 173 -45.14 30.61 0.83
N GLY A 174 -45.88 31.63 0.42
CA GLY A 174 -47.31 31.93 0.33
C GLY A 174 -47.45 33.45 0.56
N GLU A 175 -47.97 34.17 -0.44
CA GLU A 175 -48.63 35.50 -0.46
C GLU A 175 -48.05 36.74 0.29
N ALA A 176 -47.95 37.88 -0.41
CA ALA A 176 -48.88 39.03 -0.30
C ALA A 176 -48.25 40.38 -0.74
N GLU A 177 -49.03 41.13 -1.54
CA GLU A 177 -49.02 42.61 -1.70
C GLU A 177 -47.80 43.25 -2.41
N ALA A 178 -47.91 44.24 -3.30
CA ALA A 178 -48.98 45.20 -3.54
C ALA A 178 -48.94 45.69 -5.01
N TYR A 179 -50.13 45.90 -5.57
CA TYR A 179 -50.36 46.84 -6.65
C TYR A 179 -50.06 48.27 -6.14
N ALA A 180 -49.34 49.07 -6.92
CA ALA A 180 -49.43 50.53 -6.83
C ALA A 180 -49.32 51.12 -8.24
N GLN A 181 -50.32 51.96 -8.53
CA GLN A 181 -50.58 52.70 -9.77
C GLN A 181 -49.47 53.69 -10.12
#